data_AF-A0A1D3K806-F1
#
_entry.id   AF-A0A1D3K806-F1
#
_cell.length_a   1.000
_cell.length_b   1.000
_cell.length_c   1.000
_cell.angle_alpha   90.00
_cell.angle_beta   90.00
_cell.angle_gamma   90.00
#
_symmetry.space_group_name_H-M   'P 1'
#
loop_
_entity.id
_entity.type
_entity.pdbx_description
1 polymer ?
#
loop_
_entity_poly.entity_id
_entity_poly.type
_entity_poly.pdbx_seq_one_letter_code
_entity_poly.pdbx_strand_id
1 'polypeptide(L)'
;MKSIPTTSVLEVLPQPSTALPSDEVHAQEIRTSMSVDAITAERHSLTEISKVRYKAGDRAGLAEPSGHYMAGDSAGCTVLDWMTAAERLRFHLLGLALPSFSEERLAARSRIQERIVARKQNALTRYLISSDDQVAGLS
;
A
#
# COMPACT_ATOMS: atom_id res chain seq x y z
N MET A 1 40.66 38.83 -44.97
CA MET A 1 39.40 38.12 -44.68
C MET A 1 39.78 36.70 -44.23
N LYS A 2 39.64 36.39 -42.94
CA LYS A 2 39.93 35.04 -42.41
C LYS A 2 38.61 34.44 -41.91
N SER A 3 38.18 33.35 -42.51
CA SER A 3 36.98 32.59 -42.18
C SER A 3 37.23 31.69 -40.96
N ILE A 4 36.32 31.72 -39.98
CA ILE A 4 36.34 30.89 -38.78
C ILE A 4 35.52 29.61 -39.08
N PRO A 5 36.02 28.40 -38.78
CA PRO A 5 35.26 27.18 -38.96
C PRO A 5 34.25 26.95 -37.83
N THR A 6 33.07 26.49 -38.24
CA THR A 6 31.87 26.21 -37.44
C THR A 6 32.10 25.06 -36.45
N THR A 7 31.85 25.31 -35.16
CA THR A 7 31.91 24.30 -34.09
C THR A 7 30.75 23.31 -34.20
N SER A 8 31.10 22.03 -34.26
CA SER A 8 30.21 20.87 -34.24
C SER A 8 29.40 20.81 -32.95
N VAL A 9 28.07 20.81 -33.06
CA VAL A 9 27.16 20.53 -31.94
C VAL A 9 27.22 19.03 -31.66
N LEU A 10 27.78 18.64 -30.52
CA LEU A 10 27.71 17.27 -30.04
C LEU A 10 26.25 16.93 -29.73
N GLU A 11 25.70 16.02 -30.52
CA GLU A 11 24.39 15.42 -30.31
C GLU A 11 24.46 14.54 -29.04
N VAL A 12 23.99 15.09 -27.93
CA VAL A 12 23.89 14.37 -26.65
C VAL A 12 22.73 13.40 -26.76
N LEU A 13 23.04 12.14 -27.08
CA LEU A 13 22.09 11.04 -26.94
C LEU A 13 21.61 10.97 -25.47
N PRO A 14 20.29 10.96 -25.20
CA PRO A 14 19.80 10.88 -23.84
C PRO A 14 20.22 9.54 -23.25
N GLN A 15 21.07 9.60 -22.23
CA GLN A 15 21.43 8.40 -21.48
C GLN A 15 20.17 7.81 -20.83
N PRO A 16 20.00 6.48 -20.82
CA PRO A 16 18.93 5.85 -20.06
C PRO A 16 19.14 6.19 -18.58
N SER A 17 18.15 6.87 -18.00
CA SER A 17 18.19 7.36 -16.63
C SER A 17 18.46 6.20 -15.67
N THR A 18 19.63 6.19 -15.04
CA THR A 18 20.00 5.26 -13.95
C THR A 18 19.39 5.70 -12.60
N ALA A 19 18.24 6.37 -12.63
CA ALA A 19 17.57 6.79 -11.41
C ALA A 19 17.08 5.53 -10.69
N LEU A 20 17.59 5.31 -9.48
CA LEU A 20 17.05 4.28 -8.60
C LEU A 20 15.54 4.54 -8.48
N PRO A 21 14.68 3.54 -8.79
CA PRO A 21 13.26 3.72 -8.66
C PRO A 21 12.93 4.15 -7.23
N SER A 22 12.17 5.25 -7.11
CA SER A 22 11.69 5.75 -5.82
C SER A 22 10.97 4.63 -5.07
N ASP A 23 11.03 4.64 -3.74
CA ASP A 23 10.31 3.67 -2.90
C ASP A 23 8.81 3.60 -3.24
N GLU A 24 8.24 4.69 -3.75
CA GLU A 24 6.86 4.75 -4.25
C GLU A 24 6.63 3.87 -5.50
N VAL A 25 7.62 3.77 -6.40
CA VAL A 25 7.55 2.90 -7.58
C VAL A 25 7.53 1.44 -7.16
N HIS A 26 8.40 1.05 -6.23
CA HIS A 26 8.42 -0.30 -5.69
C HIS A 26 7.13 -0.62 -4.92
N ALA A 27 6.59 0.33 -4.14
CA ALA A 27 5.32 0.15 -3.46
C ALA A 27 4.17 -0.04 -4.44
N GLN A 28 4.18 0.69 -5.56
CA GLN A 28 3.19 0.52 -6.64
C GLN A 28 3.32 -0.85 -7.32
N GLU A 29 4.53 -1.34 -7.58
CA GLU A 29 4.74 -2.69 -8.12
C GLU A 29 4.18 -3.76 -7.18
N ILE A 30 4.40 -3.63 -5.87
CA ILE A 30 3.82 -4.52 -4.85
C ILE A 30 2.29 -4.46 -4.91
N ARG A 31 1.68 -3.27 -4.97
CA ARG A 31 0.22 -3.10 -5.11
C ARG A 31 -0.34 -3.81 -6.35
N THR A 32 0.41 -3.84 -7.44
CA THR A 32 -0.03 -4.50 -8.69
C THR A 32 0.14 -6.01 -8.69
N SER A 33 1.11 -6.53 -7.93
CA SER A 33 1.48 -7.94 -7.95
C SER A 33 0.94 -8.74 -6.77
N MET A 34 0.51 -8.08 -5.69
CA MET A 34 0.06 -8.71 -4.45
C MET A 34 -1.29 -8.18 -3.98
N SER A 35 -2.09 -9.06 -3.37
CA SER A 35 -3.30 -8.64 -2.65
C SER A 35 -2.96 -8.02 -1.29
N VAL A 36 -3.88 -7.22 -0.76
CA VAL A 36 -3.76 -6.62 0.59
C VAL A 36 -3.54 -7.68 1.67
N ASP A 37 -4.24 -8.82 1.58
CA ASP A 37 -4.08 -9.94 2.51
C ASP A 37 -2.69 -10.57 2.41
N ALA A 38 -2.16 -10.73 1.19
CA ALA A 38 -0.82 -11.26 0.97
C ALA A 38 0.27 -10.32 1.52
N ILE A 39 0.13 -9.01 1.29
CA ILE A 39 1.03 -7.98 1.85
C ILE A 39 1.01 -8.04 3.38
N THR A 40 -0.17 -8.16 3.98
CA THR A 40 -0.34 -8.24 5.43
C THR A 40 0.26 -9.52 6.01
N ALA A 41 0.05 -10.66 5.35
CA ALA A 41 0.63 -11.94 5.75
C ALA A 41 2.17 -11.92 5.67
N GLU A 42 2.74 -11.30 4.65
CA GLU A 42 4.20 -11.17 4.52
C GLU A 42 4.79 -10.28 5.63
N ARG A 43 4.15 -9.14 5.93
CA ARG A 43 4.57 -8.27 7.06
C ARG A 43 4.50 -9.01 8.40
N HIS A 44 3.48 -9.83 8.60
CA HIS A 44 3.36 -10.66 9.80
C HIS A 44 4.49 -11.70 9.86
N SER A 45 4.79 -12.38 8.74
CA SER A 45 5.88 -13.34 8.66
C SER A 45 7.24 -12.73 9.02
N LEU A 46 7.57 -11.55 8.46
CA LEU A 46 8.79 -10.81 8.80
C LEU A 46 8.87 -10.48 10.30
N THR A 47 7.72 -10.12 10.89
CA THR A 47 7.62 -9.83 12.32
C THR A 47 7.87 -11.09 13.16
N GLU A 48 7.33 -12.24 12.77
CA GLU A 48 7.54 -13.50 13.49
C GLU A 48 8.99 -13.98 13.41
N ILE A 49 9.63 -13.90 12.23
CA ILE A 49 11.07 -14.22 12.08
C ILE A 49 11.90 -13.39 13.07
N SER A 50 11.59 -12.10 13.16
CA SER A 50 12.32 -11.16 14.00
C SER A 50 12.04 -11.40 15.49
N LYS A 51 10.82 -11.82 15.86
CA LYS A 51 10.49 -12.28 17.22
C LYS A 51 11.26 -13.55 17.60
N VAL A 52 11.45 -14.48 16.66
CA VAL A 52 12.23 -15.69 16.90
C VAL A 52 13.70 -15.32 17.18
N ARG A 53 14.29 -14.42 16.39
CA ARG A 53 15.66 -13.93 16.64
C ARG A 53 15.78 -13.22 17.99
N TYR A 54 14.82 -12.34 18.31
CA TYR A 54 14.76 -11.67 19.61
C TYR A 54 14.75 -12.65 20.78
N LYS A 55 13.90 -13.68 20.71
CA LYS A 55 13.81 -14.72 21.74
C LYS A 55 15.08 -15.57 21.84
N ALA A 56 15.71 -15.87 20.71
CA ALA A 56 16.96 -16.62 20.67
C ALA A 56 18.17 -15.80 21.11
N GLY A 57 18.07 -14.46 21.13
CA GLY A 57 19.19 -13.56 21.36
C GLY A 57 20.22 -13.55 20.22
N ASP A 58 19.88 -14.12 19.06
CA ASP A 58 20.78 -14.22 17.91
C ASP A 58 20.79 -12.90 17.13
N ARG A 59 21.93 -12.21 17.15
CA ARG A 59 22.15 -10.94 16.46
C ARG A 59 23.01 -11.06 15.20
N ALA A 60 23.33 -12.26 14.75
CA ALA A 60 24.16 -12.43 13.57
C ALA A 60 23.55 -11.74 12.33
N GLY A 61 24.33 -10.89 11.65
CA GLY A 61 23.91 -10.20 10.44
C GLY A 61 22.88 -9.08 10.64
N LEU A 62 22.54 -8.74 11.89
CA LEU A 62 21.70 -7.57 12.19
C LEU A 62 22.53 -6.29 12.20
N ALA A 63 21.90 -5.19 11.79
CA ALA A 63 22.50 -3.87 11.95
C ALA A 63 22.64 -3.51 13.45
N GLU A 64 23.48 -2.52 13.73
CA GLU A 64 23.59 -1.97 15.08
C GLU A 64 22.20 -1.55 15.60
N PRO A 65 21.90 -1.80 16.89
CA PRO A 65 20.62 -1.38 17.45
C PRO A 65 20.43 0.12 17.24
N SER A 66 19.32 0.49 16.60
CA SER A 66 18.96 1.89 16.47
C SER A 66 18.51 2.34 17.87
N GLY A 67 19.31 3.20 18.52
CA GLY A 67 19.00 3.72 19.86
C GLY A 67 17.64 4.44 19.97
N HIS A 68 16.94 4.66 18.84
CA HIS A 68 15.60 5.23 18.78
C HIS A 68 14.47 4.26 19.18
N TYR A 69 14.64 2.94 19.12
CA TYR A 69 13.56 1.96 19.38
C TYR A 69 13.61 1.32 20.78
N MET A 70 14.57 1.74 21.61
CA MET A 70 14.79 1.20 22.96
C MET A 70 13.78 1.67 24.02
N ALA A 71 12.95 2.67 23.70
CA ALA A 71 11.83 3.02 24.55
C ALA A 71 10.72 1.99 24.30
N GLY A 72 10.63 1.00 25.20
CA GLY A 72 9.65 -0.08 25.15
C GLY A 72 8.24 0.45 24.91
N ASP A 73 7.77 0.30 23.67
CA ASP A 73 6.38 0.53 23.34
C ASP A 73 5.68 -0.82 23.26
N SER A 74 4.63 -0.92 24.07
CA SER A 74 3.51 -1.88 24.02
C SER A 74 3.00 -2.17 22.59
N ALA A 75 3.36 -1.34 21.60
CA ALA A 75 3.07 -1.52 20.17
C ALA A 75 3.99 -2.51 19.40
N GLY A 76 5.04 -3.09 20.03
CA GLY A 76 5.87 -4.13 19.39
C GLY A 76 6.99 -3.63 18.48
N CYS A 77 7.37 -2.35 18.57
CA CYS A 77 8.46 -1.74 17.80
C CYS A 77 9.86 -2.31 18.14
N THR A 78 10.01 -2.99 19.27
CA THR A 78 11.27 -3.65 19.69
C THR A 78 11.73 -4.72 18.73
N VAL A 79 10.83 -5.30 17.94
CA VAL A 79 11.13 -6.40 17.01
C VAL A 79 11.76 -5.89 15.71
N LEU A 80 11.61 -4.62 15.36
CA LEU A 80 12.21 -4.03 14.14
C LEU A 80 13.73 -3.98 14.20
N ASP A 81 14.32 -3.83 15.38
CA ASP A 81 15.78 -3.93 15.59
C ASP A 81 16.33 -5.34 15.40
N TRP A 82 15.43 -6.33 15.33
CA TRP A 82 15.74 -7.74 15.07
C TRP A 82 15.51 -8.15 13.62
N MET A 83 15.25 -7.16 12.75
CA MET A 83 15.25 -7.29 11.30
C MET A 83 16.60 -6.88 10.72
N THR A 84 17.06 -7.65 9.74
CA THR A 84 18.14 -7.25 8.82
C THR A 84 17.75 -6.00 8.04
N ALA A 85 18.73 -5.32 7.42
CA ALA A 85 18.45 -4.14 6.61
C ALA A 85 17.51 -4.44 5.43
N ALA A 86 17.68 -5.60 4.78
CA ALA A 86 16.83 -6.04 3.68
C ALA A 86 15.38 -6.31 4.13
N GLU A 87 15.19 -6.98 5.27
CA GLU A 87 13.86 -7.22 5.84
C GLU A 87 13.18 -5.93 6.26
N ARG A 88 13.93 -4.98 6.83
CA ARG A 88 13.41 -3.65 7.19
C ARG A 88 12.96 -2.87 5.96
N LEU A 89 13.77 -2.87 4.91
CA LEU A 89 13.41 -2.24 3.63
C LEU A 89 12.16 -2.89 3.05
N ARG A 90 12.10 -4.22 3.01
CA ARG A 90 10.92 -4.95 2.55
C ARG A 90 9.68 -4.64 3.39
N PHE A 91 9.81 -4.62 4.71
CA PHE A 91 8.72 -4.28 5.62
C PHE A 91 8.20 -2.85 5.42
N HIS A 92 9.11 -1.90 5.13
CA HIS A 92 8.77 -0.53 4.80
C HIS A 92 7.99 -0.43 3.48
N LEU A 93 8.51 -1.05 2.40
CA LEU A 93 7.87 -1.06 1.08
C LEU A 93 6.49 -1.72 1.11
N LEU A 94 6.36 -2.84 1.83
CA LEU A 94 5.06 -3.49 2.07
C LEU A 94 4.11 -2.55 2.83
N GLY A 95 4.63 -1.72 3.73
CA GLY A 95 3.85 -0.71 4.44
C GLY A 95 3.35 0.43 3.55
N LEU A 96 4.18 0.91 2.62
CA LEU A 96 3.78 1.89 1.61
C LEU A 96 2.80 1.31 0.57
N ALA A 97 2.81 0.00 0.39
CA ALA A 97 1.91 -0.71 -0.52
C ALA A 97 0.52 -0.97 0.08
N LEU A 98 0.36 -0.90 1.41
CA LEU A 98 -0.95 -1.05 2.03
C LEU A 98 -1.83 0.19 1.77
N PRO A 99 -3.16 0.00 1.68
CA PRO A 99 -4.09 1.12 1.58
C PRO A 99 -3.88 2.10 2.74
N SER A 100 -3.81 3.38 2.43
CA SER A 100 -3.81 4.42 3.46
C SER A 100 -5.17 4.45 4.17
N PHE A 101 -5.19 4.92 5.41
CA PHE A 101 -6.44 5.10 6.16
C PHE A 101 -7.46 5.96 5.41
N SER A 102 -6.99 6.96 4.63
CA SER A 102 -7.84 7.76 3.75
C SER A 102 -8.50 6.92 2.64
N GLU A 103 -7.77 6.01 2.01
CA GLU A 103 -8.27 5.14 0.95
C GLU A 103 -9.28 4.14 1.50
N GLU A 104 -9.00 3.53 2.66
CA GLU A 104 -9.94 2.64 3.34
C GLU A 104 -11.24 3.36 3.70
N ARG A 105 -11.12 4.59 4.22
CA ARG A 105 -12.28 5.44 4.56
C ARG A 105 -13.11 5.79 3.33
N LEU A 106 -12.48 6.12 2.20
CA LEU A 106 -13.18 6.39 0.94
C LEU A 106 -13.87 5.15 0.40
N ALA A 107 -13.20 4.00 0.41
CA ALA A 107 -13.78 2.72 0.00
C ALA A 107 -14.95 2.31 0.91
N ALA A 108 -14.85 2.55 2.22
CA ALA A 108 -15.96 2.33 3.16
C ALA A 108 -17.14 3.26 2.87
N ARG A 109 -16.88 4.54 2.59
CA ARG A 109 -17.92 5.51 2.23
C ARG A 109 -18.63 5.12 0.94
N SER A 110 -17.91 4.66 -0.09
CA SER A 110 -18.52 4.17 -1.35
C SER A 110 -19.46 3.00 -1.08
N ARG A 111 -19.00 1.99 -0.33
CA ARG A 111 -19.82 0.81 0.04
C ARG A 111 -21.09 1.20 0.80
N ILE A 112 -21.00 2.17 1.71
CA ILE A 112 -22.18 2.67 2.44
C ILE A 112 -23.14 3.37 1.47
N GLN A 113 -22.62 4.20 0.57
CA GLN A 113 -23.43 4.92 -0.41
C GLN A 113 -24.16 3.96 -1.36
N GLU A 114 -23.47 2.95 -1.89
CA GLU A 114 -24.06 1.90 -2.73
C GLU A 114 -25.19 1.16 -1.99
N ARG A 115 -24.96 0.81 -0.72
CA ARG A 115 -26.00 0.18 0.11
C ARG A 115 -27.21 1.10 0.32
N ILE A 116 -27.00 2.41 0.50
CA ILE A 116 -28.08 3.38 0.64
C ILE A 116 -28.88 3.49 -0.67
N VAL A 117 -28.18 3.56 -1.82
CA VAL A 117 -28.82 3.60 -3.15
C VAL A 117 -29.65 2.35 -3.39
N ALA A 118 -29.09 1.16 -3.13
CA ALA A 118 -29.79 -0.11 -3.26
C ALA A 118 -31.04 -0.19 -2.36
N ARG A 119 -30.95 0.31 -1.12
CA ARG A 119 -32.12 0.41 -0.22
C ARG A 119 -33.19 1.33 -0.77
N LYS A 120 -32.81 2.50 -1.31
CA LYS A 120 -33.75 3.45 -1.91
C LYS A 120 -34.44 2.86 -3.13
N GLN A 121 -33.69 2.20 -4.02
CA GLN A 121 -34.25 1.50 -5.18
C GLN A 121 -35.22 0.40 -4.75
N ASN A 122 -34.84 -0.45 -3.80
CA ASN A 122 -35.73 -1.50 -3.29
C ASN A 122 -37.01 -0.95 -2.65
N ALA A 123 -36.93 0.19 -1.95
CA ALA A 123 -38.11 0.85 -1.40
C ALA A 123 -39.03 1.35 -2.53
N LEU A 124 -38.49 2.03 -3.54
CA LEU A 124 -39.25 2.49 -4.71
C LEU A 124 -39.92 1.34 -5.46
N THR A 125 -39.19 0.24 -5.70
CA THR A 125 -39.75 -0.95 -6.35
C THR A 125 -40.91 -1.55 -5.56
N ARG A 126 -40.81 -1.62 -4.22
CA ARG A 126 -41.93 -2.09 -3.37
C ARG A 126 -43.14 -1.16 -3.42
N TYR A 127 -42.93 0.16 -3.42
CA TYR A 127 -44.03 1.12 -3.55
C TYR A 127 -44.75 1.00 -4.89
N LEU A 128 -44.00 0.81 -5.99
CA LEU A 128 -44.59 0.63 -7.32
C LEU A 128 -45.41 -0.66 -7.42
N ILE A 129 -44.86 -1.80 -7.00
CA ILE A 129 -45.58 -3.09 -6.97
C ILE A 129 -46.86 -3.00 -6.13
N SER A 130 -46.77 -2.39 -4.93
CA SER A 130 -47.93 -2.20 -4.06
C SER A 130 -48.98 -1.26 -4.63
N SER A 131 -48.62 -0.38 -5.55
CA SER A 131 -49.56 0.55 -6.20
C SER A 131 -50.31 -0.14 -7.33
N ASP A 132 -49.63 -1.00 -8.10
CA ASP A 132 -50.24 -1.77 -9.19
C ASP A 132 -51.25 -2.82 -8.67
N ASP A 133 -50.95 -3.47 -7.54
CA ASP A 133 -51.87 -4.43 -6.91
C ASP A 133 -53.18 -3.78 -6.40
N GLN A 134 -53.14 -2.51 -6.00
CA GLN A 134 -54.35 -1.78 -5.56
C GLN A 134 -55.25 -1.36 -6.72
N VAL A 135 -54.69 -1.14 -7.92
CA VAL A 135 -55.48 -0.79 -9.11
C VAL A 135 -56.15 -2.03 -9.71
N ALA A 136 -55.51 -3.20 -9.63
CA ALA A 136 -56.05 -4.46 -10.13
C ALA A 136 -57.21 -5.03 -9.29
N GLY A 137 -57.32 -4.67 -8.01
CA GLY A 137 -58.37 -5.14 -7.09
C GLY A 137 -59.71 -4.37 -7.14
N LEU A 138 -59.81 -3.35 -7.99
CA LEU A 138 -60.99 -2.46 -8.09
C LEU A 138 -61.77 -2.60 -9.41
N SER A 139 -61.47 -3.61 -10.23
CA SER A 139 -62.15 -3.87 -11.51
C SER A 139 -63.20 -4.98 -11.41
#